data_AF-A0A968P998-F1
#
_entry.id   AF-A0A968P998-F1
#
_cell.length_a   1.000
_cell.length_b   1.000
_cell.length_c   1.000
_cell.angle_alpha   90.00
_cell.angle_beta   90.00
_cell.angle_gamma   90.00
#
_symmetry.space_group_name_H-M   'P 1'
#
loop_
_entity.id
_entity.type
_entity.pdbx_description
1 polymer ?
#
loop_
_entity_poly.entity_id
_entity_poly.type
_entity_poly.pdbx_seq_one_letter_code
_entity_poly.pdbx_strand_id
1 'polypeptide(L)'
;MLKRDGRFGPFLSCSDYPTCKGIVKLDRKKATVVAPKPPPLTIENPCPKCGSPLNMRTSKRGPWLSCSKYPRCRGRLAWSAIEEPQQKALEQALSAHVEAHPQPIIRKLDGSPVADGYLPLIVNLSSKPQPTETAA
;
A
#
# COMPACT_ATOMS: atom_id res chain seq x y z
N MET A 1 7.97 -5.83 -17.10
CA MET A 1 7.05 -6.39 -16.10
C MET A 1 5.79 -6.91 -16.79
N LEU A 2 5.18 -7.97 -16.26
CA LEU A 2 3.95 -8.59 -16.77
C LEU A 2 2.78 -8.35 -15.81
N LYS A 3 1.61 -7.97 -16.34
CA LYS A 3 0.39 -7.85 -15.53
C LYS A 3 -0.12 -9.24 -15.14
N ARG A 4 -0.45 -9.40 -13.85
CA ARG A 4 -1.08 -10.57 -13.27
C ARG A 4 -2.23 -10.16 -12.36
N ASP A 5 -3.19 -11.06 -12.18
CA ASP A 5 -4.34 -10.86 -11.29
C ASP A 5 -4.21 -11.78 -10.06
N GLY A 6 -4.53 -11.25 -8.87
CA GLY A 6 -4.51 -12.01 -7.62
C GLY A 6 -5.64 -11.60 -6.67
N ARG A 7 -5.70 -12.24 -5.49
CA ARG A 7 -6.75 -12.00 -4.47
C ARG A 7 -6.87 -10.52 -4.05
N PHE A 8 -5.75 -9.80 -4.06
CA PHE A 8 -5.67 -8.40 -3.65
C PHE A 8 -5.83 -7.40 -4.81
N GLY A 9 -6.13 -7.89 -6.03
CA GLY A 9 -6.26 -7.08 -7.24
C GLY A 9 -5.14 -7.31 -8.25
N PRO A 10 -5.16 -6.58 -9.38
CA PRO A 10 -4.13 -6.65 -10.40
C PRO A 10 -2.79 -6.10 -9.88
N PHE A 11 -1.69 -6.66 -10.38
CA PHE A 11 -0.33 -6.22 -10.08
C PHE A 11 0.60 -6.46 -11.26
N LEU A 12 1.72 -5.73 -11.30
CA LEU A 12 2.82 -5.95 -12.22
C LEU A 12 3.86 -6.83 -11.53
N SER A 13 4.25 -7.92 -12.19
CA SER A 13 5.27 -8.87 -11.76
C SER A 13 6.50 -8.80 -12.66
N CYS A 14 7.67 -9.15 -12.13
CA CYS A 14 8.86 -9.32 -12.95
C CYS A 14 8.64 -10.43 -14.00
N SER A 15 9.20 -10.26 -15.21
CA SER A 15 9.18 -11.28 -16.27
C SER A 15 9.91 -12.54 -15.82
N ASP A 16 11.04 -12.37 -15.13
CA ASP A 16 11.98 -13.42 -14.75
C ASP A 16 11.67 -13.99 -13.35
N TYR A 17 10.40 -14.11 -12.98
CA TYR A 17 10.05 -14.83 -11.75
C TYR A 17 10.38 -16.32 -11.92
N PRO A 18 11.08 -17.00 -10.97
CA PRO A 18 11.30 -16.63 -9.58
C PRO A 18 12.63 -15.95 -9.23
N THR A 19 13.54 -15.74 -10.20
CA THR A 19 14.86 -15.12 -9.96
C THR A 19 14.71 -13.65 -9.57
N CYS A 20 13.73 -12.96 -10.15
CA CYS A 20 13.34 -11.60 -9.81
C CYS A 20 11.93 -11.57 -9.17
N LYS A 21 11.85 -11.17 -7.89
CA LYS A 21 10.58 -11.13 -7.10
C LYS A 21 9.96 -9.72 -7.02
N GLY A 22 10.35 -8.81 -7.90
CA GLY A 22 9.81 -7.46 -7.95
C GLY A 22 8.31 -7.45 -8.28
N ILE A 23 7.52 -6.77 -7.44
CA ILE A 23 6.07 -6.65 -7.58
C ILE A 23 5.66 -5.19 -7.37
N VAL A 24 4.83 -4.67 -8.26
CA VAL A 24 4.24 -3.33 -8.16
C VAL A 24 2.72 -3.47 -8.19
N LYS A 25 2.04 -2.87 -7.22
CA LYS A 25 0.57 -2.95 -7.11
C LYS A 25 -0.10 -1.98 -8.08
N LEU A 26 -1.22 -2.41 -8.65
CA LEU A 26 -2.09 -1.55 -9.45
C LEU A 26 -3.40 -1.29 -8.70
N ASP A 27 -3.94 -0.08 -8.83
CA ASP A 27 -5.29 0.22 -8.34
C ASP A 27 -6.33 -0.54 -9.16
N ARG A 28 -7.31 -1.13 -8.48
CA ARG A 28 -8.31 -1.99 -9.13
C ARG A 28 -9.29 -1.23 -10.03
N LYS A 29 -9.55 0.05 -9.74
CA LYS A 29 -10.50 0.87 -10.51
C LYS A 29 -9.78 1.68 -11.58
N LYS A 30 -8.65 2.27 -11.23
CA LYS A 30 -7.92 3.19 -12.10
C LYS A 30 -6.78 2.53 -12.87
N ALA A 31 -6.42 1.29 -12.58
CA ALA A 31 -5.24 0.61 -13.15
C ALA A 31 -3.93 1.39 -12.98
N THR A 32 -3.88 2.32 -12.03
CA THR A 32 -2.72 3.20 -11.77
C THR A 32 -1.71 2.51 -10.89
N VAL A 33 -0.43 2.82 -11.07
CA VAL A 33 0.63 2.34 -10.18
C VAL A 33 0.46 2.93 -8.78
N VAL A 34 0.53 2.08 -7.75
CA VAL A 34 0.41 2.48 -6.34
C VAL A 34 1.72 2.21 -5.61
N ALA A 35 2.25 3.25 -4.97
CA ALA A 35 3.45 3.16 -4.13
C ALA A 35 3.24 2.21 -2.94
N PRO A 36 4.28 1.48 -2.51
CA PRO A 36 4.21 0.69 -1.29
C PRO A 36 4.01 1.62 -0.10
N LYS A 37 3.06 1.26 0.77
CA LYS A 37 2.79 2.02 1.99
C LYS A 37 3.92 1.77 3.01
N PRO A 38 4.27 2.78 3.82
CA PRO A 38 5.22 2.58 4.90
C PRO A 38 4.68 1.53 5.89
N PRO A 39 5.57 0.84 6.61
CA PRO A 39 5.16 -0.12 7.63
C PRO A 39 4.33 0.60 8.72
N PRO A 40 3.33 -0.07 9.32
CA PRO A 40 2.60 0.51 10.44
C PRO A 40 3.49 0.56 11.68
N LEU A 41 3.36 1.62 12.48
CA LEU A 41 4.00 1.71 13.79
C LEU A 41 3.32 0.73 14.75
N THR A 42 4.09 -0.18 15.34
CA THR A 42 3.58 -1.12 16.36
C THR A 42 3.78 -0.51 17.74
N ILE A 43 2.76 -0.60 18.59
CA ILE A 43 2.74 -0.06 19.94
C ILE A 43 2.43 -1.18 20.94
N GLU A 44 2.89 -1.01 22.17
CA GLU A 44 2.81 -2.03 23.22
C GLU A 44 1.45 -2.09 23.92
N ASN A 45 0.55 -1.13 23.68
CA ASN A 45 -0.79 -1.15 24.27
C ASN A 45 -1.55 -2.44 23.90
N PRO A 46 -2.09 -3.18 24.88
CA PRO A 46 -2.72 -4.46 24.64
C PRO A 46 -4.06 -4.31 23.94
N CYS A 47 -4.34 -5.20 22.99
CA CYS A 47 -5.63 -5.27 22.34
C CYS A 47 -6.72 -5.73 23.31
N PRO A 48 -7.88 -5.03 23.41
CA PRO A 48 -8.96 -5.40 24.35
C PRO A 48 -9.63 -6.75 24.08
N LYS A 49 -9.36 -7.37 22.92
CA LYS A 49 -9.93 -8.68 22.55
C LYS A 49 -8.98 -9.86 22.74
N CYS A 50 -7.66 -9.63 22.73
CA CYS A 50 -6.69 -10.72 22.64
C CYS A 50 -5.34 -10.43 23.31
N GLY A 51 -5.15 -9.25 23.91
CA GLY A 51 -3.91 -8.85 24.57
C GLY A 51 -2.71 -8.61 23.65
N SER A 52 -2.78 -8.93 22.36
CA SER A 52 -1.69 -8.69 21.40
C SER A 52 -1.41 -7.19 21.20
N PRO A 53 -0.19 -6.79 20.80
CA PRO A 53 0.14 -5.39 20.55
C PRO A 53 -0.72 -4.79 19.43
N LEU A 54 -0.86 -3.48 19.44
CA LEU A 54 -1.65 -2.73 18.48
C LEU A 54 -0.74 -2.06 17.44
N ASN A 55 -1.24 -1.91 16.23
CA ASN A 55 -0.64 -1.18 15.12
C ASN A 55 -1.38 0.15 14.97
N MET A 56 -0.63 1.24 15.02
CA MET A 56 -1.11 2.57 14.77
C MET A 56 -1.30 2.81 13.27
N ARG A 57 -2.45 3.37 12.91
CA ARG A 57 -2.81 3.67 11.53
C ARG A 57 -3.45 5.05 11.47
N THR A 58 -3.22 5.74 10.37
CA THR A 58 -3.88 7.01 10.07
C THR A 58 -5.15 6.77 9.25
N SER A 59 -6.18 7.56 9.51
CA SER A 59 -7.42 7.59 8.74
C SER A 59 -7.90 9.02 8.53
N LYS A 60 -8.92 9.21 7.69
CA LYS A 60 -9.58 10.51 7.52
C LYS A 60 -10.14 11.10 8.82
N ARG A 61 -10.45 10.26 9.82
CA ARG A 61 -11.02 10.67 11.12
C ARG A 61 -9.95 10.84 12.21
N GLY A 62 -8.66 10.75 11.85
CA GLY A 62 -7.55 10.77 12.79
C GLY A 62 -6.85 9.41 12.97
N PRO A 63 -5.83 9.35 13.85
CA PRO A 63 -5.12 8.13 14.18
C PRO A 63 -6.03 7.16 14.94
N TRP A 64 -5.79 5.86 14.75
CA TRP A 64 -6.51 4.79 15.43
C TRP A 64 -5.66 3.55 15.54
N LEU A 65 -6.02 2.66 16.46
CA LEU A 65 -5.23 1.48 16.78
C LEU A 65 -5.93 0.21 16.32
N SER A 66 -5.18 -0.64 15.63
CA SER A 66 -5.65 -1.90 15.05
C SER A 66 -4.87 -3.08 15.62
N CYS A 67 -5.50 -4.22 15.86
CA CYS A 67 -4.76 -5.39 16.35
C CYS A 67 -3.66 -5.85 15.37
N SER A 68 -2.45 -6.11 15.87
CA SER A 68 -1.34 -6.68 15.09
C SER A 68 -1.68 -8.04 14.47
N LYS A 69 -2.49 -8.85 15.17
CA LYS A 69 -2.98 -10.17 14.71
C LYS A 69 -4.08 -10.12 13.64
N TYR A 70 -4.37 -8.98 13.01
CA TYR A 70 -5.29 -8.92 11.87
C TYR A 70 -4.77 -9.81 10.72
N PRO A 71 -5.60 -10.64 10.05
CA PRO A 71 -7.06 -10.66 10.06
C PRO A 71 -7.71 -11.57 11.11
N ARG A 72 -6.92 -12.34 11.89
CA ARG A 72 -7.43 -13.28 12.89
C ARG A 72 -8.11 -12.56 14.05
N CYS A 73 -7.58 -11.41 14.47
CA CYS A 73 -8.24 -10.54 15.43
C CYS A 73 -8.59 -9.19 14.80
N ARG A 74 -9.87 -8.80 14.90
CA ARG A 74 -10.40 -7.50 14.45
C ARG A 74 -10.60 -6.51 15.61
N GLY A 75 -9.82 -6.66 16.68
CA GLY A 75 -9.81 -5.72 17.79
C GLY A 75 -9.30 -4.35 17.35
N ARG A 76 -9.92 -3.30 17.89
CA ARG A 76 -9.58 -1.89 17.64
C ARG A 76 -9.68 -1.14 18.95
N LEU A 77 -8.84 -0.12 19.12
CA LEU A 77 -8.96 0.83 20.22
C LEU A 77 -9.16 2.22 19.62
N ALA A 78 -10.12 2.95 20.17
CA ALA A 78 -10.34 4.35 19.81
C ALA A 78 -9.20 5.19 20.40
N TRP A 79 -8.77 6.22 19.66
CA TRP A 79 -7.74 7.15 20.12
C TRP A 79 -8.14 7.86 21.41
N SER A 80 -9.42 8.22 21.54
CA SER A 80 -9.99 8.88 22.71
C SER A 80 -10.04 8.04 23.99
N ALA A 81 -9.79 6.72 23.90
CA ALA A 81 -9.77 5.83 25.06
C ALA A 81 -8.40 5.78 25.76
N ILE A 82 -7.39 6.45 25.21
CA ILE A 82 -6.02 6.50 25.71
C ILE A 82 -5.86 7.78 26.54
N GLU A 83 -5.07 7.75 27.60
CA GLU A 83 -4.79 8.96 28.39
C GLU A 83 -4.05 10.01 27.56
N GLU A 84 -4.34 11.29 27.79
CA GLU A 84 -3.74 12.44 27.10
C GLU A 84 -2.19 12.43 27.04
N PRO A 85 -1.43 12.09 28.10
CA PRO A 85 0.03 12.00 28.02
C PRO A 85 0.50 10.91 27.05
N GLN A 86 -0.18 9.75 27.04
CA GLN A 86 0.15 8.64 26.16
C GLN A 86 -0.17 8.99 24.70
N GLN A 87 -1.24 9.73 24.44
CA GLN A 87 -1.57 10.20 23.09
C GLN A 87 -0.46 11.05 22.48
N LYS A 88 0.07 12.03 23.24
CA LYS A 88 1.16 12.91 22.76
C LYS A 88 2.43 12.13 22.46
N ALA A 89 2.81 11.19 23.34
CA ALA A 89 3.98 10.34 23.11
C ALA A 89 3.82 9.49 21.84
N LEU A 90 2.63 8.93 21.63
CA LEU A 90 2.31 8.13 20.44
C LEU A 90 2.28 8.97 19.16
N GLU A 91 1.84 10.24 19.23
CA GLU A 91 1.88 11.16 18.10
C GLU A 91 3.31 11.54 17.71
N GLN A 92 4.17 11.82 18.70
CA GLN A 92 5.61 12.05 18.48
C GLN A 92 6.31 10.80 17.90
N ALA A 93 5.96 9.61 18.40
CA ALA A 93 6.47 8.36 17.84
C ALA A 93 5.99 8.16 16.39
N LEU A 94 4.76 8.53 16.07
CA LEU A 94 4.23 8.44 14.71
C LEU A 94 4.94 9.41 13.76
N SER A 95 5.19 10.65 14.17
CA SER A 95 5.91 11.62 13.35
C SER A 95 7.33 11.13 13.06
N ALA A 96 8.06 10.71 14.08
CA ALA A 96 9.40 10.15 13.93
C ALA A 96 9.42 8.90 13.02
N HIS A 97 8.42 8.04 13.13
CA HIS A 97 8.29 6.85 12.29
C HIS A 97 8.04 7.20 10.82
N VAL A 98 7.22 8.21 10.54
CA VAL A 98 6.96 8.68 9.17
C VAL A 98 8.21 9.29 8.53
N GLU A 99 8.97 10.06 9.30
CA GLU A 99 10.26 10.61 8.86
C GLU A 99 11.28 9.51 8.56
N ALA A 100 11.33 8.47 9.40
CA ALA A 100 12.23 7.33 9.20
C ALA A 100 11.85 6.44 8.00
N HIS A 101 10.58 6.45 7.58
CA HIS A 101 10.06 5.58 6.52
C HIS A 101 9.37 6.39 5.40
N PRO A 102 10.12 7.19 4.62
CA PRO A 102 9.55 7.93 3.51
C PRO A 102 9.03 6.96 2.44
N GLN A 103 7.96 7.35 1.75
CA GLN A 103 7.43 6.54 0.65
C GLN A 103 8.45 6.51 -0.50
N PRO A 104 8.81 5.32 -1.00
CA PRO A 104 9.76 5.23 -2.11
C PRO A 104 9.09 5.69 -3.41
N ILE A 105 9.81 6.55 -4.14
CA ILE A 105 9.41 7.02 -5.46
C ILE A 105 9.65 5.90 -6.45
N ILE A 106 8.58 5.40 -7.08
CA ILE A 106 8.69 4.42 -8.16
C ILE A 106 9.23 5.14 -9.40
N ARG A 107 10.29 4.60 -10.02
CA ARG A 107 10.84 5.11 -11.28
C ARG A 107 10.56 4.13 -12.42
N LYS A 108 10.42 4.65 -13.62
CA LYS A 108 10.38 3.84 -14.85
C LYS A 108 11.80 3.42 -15.25
N LEU A 109 11.91 2.60 -16.31
CA LEU A 109 13.20 2.17 -16.88
C LEU A 109 14.05 3.35 -17.39
N ASP A 110 13.41 4.44 -17.82
CA ASP A 110 14.06 5.67 -18.26
C ASP A 110 14.57 6.55 -17.09
N GLY A 111 14.35 6.12 -15.84
CA GLY A 111 14.71 6.87 -14.64
C GLY A 111 13.72 7.98 -14.23
N SER A 112 12.70 8.26 -15.05
CA SER A 112 11.66 9.24 -14.73
C SER A 112 10.78 8.76 -13.56
N PRO A 113 10.39 9.65 -12.64
CA PRO A 113 9.46 9.30 -11.57
C PRO A 113 8.08 8.99 -12.15
N VAL A 114 7.48 7.93 -11.64
CA VAL A 114 6.09 7.57 -11.94
C VAL A 114 5.20 8.56 -11.20
N ALA A 115 4.56 9.47 -11.96
CA ALA A 115 3.63 10.45 -11.40
C ALA A 115 2.42 9.77 -10.75
N ASP A 116 1.82 10.46 -9.77
CA ASP A 116 0.58 10.02 -9.14
C ASP A 116 -0.53 9.87 -10.18
N GLY A 117 -1.04 8.63 -10.33
CA GLY A 117 -2.04 8.32 -11.34
C GLY A 117 -1.48 7.87 -12.70
N TYR A 118 -0.19 7.56 -12.79
CA TYR A 118 0.39 6.96 -13.99
C TYR A 118 -0.31 5.65 -14.36
N LEU A 119 -0.83 5.65 -15.59
CA LEU A 119 -1.42 4.50 -16.25
C LEU A 119 -0.33 3.80 -17.07
N PRO A 120 0.12 2.60 -16.66
CA PRO A 120 1.08 1.84 -17.46
C PRO A 120 0.42 1.38 -18.75
N LEU A 121 1.16 1.47 -19.86
CA LEU A 121 0.77 0.84 -21.11
C LEU A 121 0.83 -0.68 -20.93
N ILE A 122 -0.33 -1.29 -20.73
CA ILE A 122 -0.46 -2.73 -20.66
C ILE A 122 -0.56 -3.22 -22.10
N VAL A 123 0.56 -3.67 -22.64
CA VAL A 123 0.57 -4.37 -23.93
C VAL A 123 -0.13 -5.70 -23.69
N ASN A 124 -1.41 -5.77 -24.04
CA ASN A 124 -2.14 -7.02 -24.04
C ASN A 124 -1.51 -7.90 -25.12
N LEU A 125 -0.90 -9.03 -24.76
CA LEU A 125 -0.54 -10.11 -25.70
C LEU A 125 -1.80 -10.79 -26.31
N SER A 126 -2.93 -10.10 -26.37
CA SER A 126 -4.24 -10.63 -26.77
C SER A 126 -5.08 -9.69 -27.62
N SER A 127 -4.53 -8.58 -28.11
CA SER A 127 -5.17 -7.83 -29.20
C SER A 127 -4.63 -8.32 -30.54
N LYS A 128 -5.41 -9.19 -31.22
CA LYS A 128 -5.33 -9.32 -32.69
C LYS A 128 -5.30 -7.90 -33.29
N PRO A 129 -4.46 -7.62 -34.31
CA PRO A 129 -4.42 -6.30 -34.93
C PRO A 129 -5.82 -5.95 -35.44
N GLN A 130 -6.34 -4.80 -35.02
CA GLN A 130 -7.52 -4.23 -35.66
C GLN A 130 -7.13 -3.82 -37.08
N PRO A 131 -7.91 -4.19 -38.11
CA PRO A 131 -7.68 -3.68 -39.45
C PRO A 131 -7.89 -2.17 -39.42
N THR A 132 -6.88 -1.45 -39.87
CA THR A 132 -6.92 -0.02 -40.11
C THR A 132 -7.88 0.24 -41.28
N GLU A 133 -9.06 0.78 -41.01
CA GLU A 133 -9.88 1.39 -42.06
C GLU A 133 -9.30 2.78 -42.39
N THR A 134 -8.48 2.73 -43.44
CA THR A 134 -8.19 3.73 -44.47
C THR A 134 -9.13 4.94 -44.50
N ALA A 135 -8.54 6.12 -44.32
CA ALA A 135 -9.12 7.40 -44.72
C ALA A 135 -9.28 7.44 -46.25
N ALA A 136 -10.47 7.85 -46.71
CA ALA A 136 -10.74 8.35 -48.05
C ALA A 136 -11.65 9.58 -47.93
#